data_AF-A0A6M5YKU2-F1
#
_entry.id   AF-A0A6M5YKU2-F1
#
_cell.length_a   1.000
_cell.length_b   1.000
_cell.length_c   1.000
_cell.angle_alpha   90.00
_cell.angle_beta   90.00
_cell.angle_gamma   90.00
#
_symmetry.space_group_name_H-M   'P 1'
#
loop_
_entity.id
_entity.type
_entity.pdbx_description
1 polymer ?
#
loop_
_entity_poly.entity_id
_entity_poly.type
_entity_poly.pdbx_seq_one_letter_code
_entity_poly.pdbx_strand_id
1 'polypeptide(L)'
;MSPALPRCVVDQPVSNELKQSRMTEFMKLLPLTLELAGLPKADPARPFTNDQIEGRVMSIRAAYRAGKALLREVGETGLQDTK
;
A
#
# COMPACT_ATOMS: atom_id res chain seq x y z
N MET A 1 9.97 16.05 -44.37
CA MET A 1 10.26 15.59 -42.99
C MET A 1 9.25 16.27 -42.07
N SER A 2 8.19 15.55 -41.66
CA SER A 2 7.25 16.07 -40.64
C SER A 2 7.76 15.67 -39.26
N PRO A 3 7.82 16.60 -38.28
CA PRO A 3 8.14 16.22 -36.92
C PRO A 3 6.92 15.53 -36.28
N ALA A 4 7.13 14.34 -35.74
CA ALA A 4 6.14 13.66 -34.92
C ALA A 4 5.92 14.47 -33.63
N LEU A 5 4.68 14.87 -33.38
CA LEU A 5 4.29 15.57 -32.15
C LEU A 5 4.49 14.65 -30.92
N PRO A 6 4.84 15.21 -29.75
CA PRO A 6 5.00 14.45 -28.53
C PRO A 6 3.67 13.79 -28.17
N ARG A 7 3.71 12.48 -27.95
CA ARG A 7 2.59 11.68 -27.46
C ARG A 7 2.22 12.24 -26.08
N CYS A 8 1.18 13.07 -26.02
CA CYS A 8 0.59 13.50 -24.76
C CYS A 8 0.28 12.24 -23.96
N VAL A 9 1.04 12.00 -22.89
CA VAL A 9 0.71 11.01 -21.88
C VAL A 9 -0.54 11.57 -21.21
N VAL A 10 -1.70 11.19 -21.74
CA VAL A 10 -2.98 11.50 -21.13
C VAL A 10 -2.94 10.93 -19.71
N ASP A 11 -2.97 11.83 -18.72
CA ASP A 11 -3.29 11.49 -17.34
C ASP A 11 -4.71 10.93 -17.36
N GLN A 12 -4.84 9.63 -17.65
CA GLN A 12 -6.13 8.96 -17.66
C GLN A 12 -6.60 8.95 -16.21
N PRO A 13 -7.72 9.63 -15.88
CA PRO A 13 -8.22 9.64 -14.52
C PRO A 13 -8.54 8.19 -14.14
N VAL A 14 -7.95 7.72 -13.03
CA VAL A 14 -8.25 6.41 -12.46
C VAL A 14 -9.77 6.31 -12.25
N SER A 15 -10.40 5.28 -12.81
CA SER A 15 -11.85 5.11 -12.72
C SER A 15 -12.31 4.97 -11.27
N ASN A 16 -13.58 5.33 -11.02
CA ASN A 16 -14.14 5.21 -9.67
C ASN A 16 -14.18 3.75 -9.20
N GLU A 17 -14.38 2.78 -10.10
CA GLU A 17 -14.33 1.37 -9.73
C GLU A 17 -12.93 0.95 -9.29
N LEU A 18 -11.88 1.42 -9.99
CA LEU A 18 -10.50 1.08 -9.61
C LEU A 18 -10.11 1.69 -8.26
N LYS A 19 -10.57 2.91 -7.96
CA LYS A 19 -10.38 3.52 -6.62
C LYS A 19 -11.04 2.69 -5.53
N GLN A 20 -12.30 2.29 -5.73
CA GLN A 20 -13.04 1.46 -4.78
C GLN A 20 -12.36 0.10 -4.57
N SER A 21 -11.96 -0.56 -5.66
CA SER A 21 -11.25 -1.84 -5.62
C SER A 21 -9.97 -1.77 -4.78
N ARG A 22 -9.13 -0.76 -5.02
CA ARG A 22 -7.89 -0.51 -4.24
C ARG A 22 -8.17 -0.26 -2.76
N MET A 23 -9.26 0.43 -2.44
CA MET A 23 -9.66 0.69 -1.05
C MET A 23 -10.12 -0.59 -0.36
N THR A 24 -10.92 -1.42 -1.04
CA THR A 24 -11.34 -2.73 -0.53
C THR A 24 -10.15 -3.66 -0.33
N GLU A 25 -9.20 -3.70 -1.26
CA GLU A 25 -7.96 -4.48 -1.13
C GLU A 25 -7.16 -4.04 0.10
N PHE A 26 -6.96 -2.73 0.29
CA PHE A 26 -6.27 -2.19 1.46
C PHE A 26 -6.96 -2.60 2.76
N MET A 27 -8.29 -2.49 2.85
CA MET A 27 -9.04 -2.87 4.04
C MET A 27 -8.91 -4.36 4.36
N LYS A 28 -8.86 -5.23 3.35
CA LYS A 28 -8.65 -6.68 3.52
C LYS A 28 -7.24 -7.02 4.02
N LEU A 29 -6.23 -6.28 3.58
CA LEU A 29 -4.84 -6.46 4.00
C LEU A 29 -4.46 -5.69 5.28
N LEU A 30 -5.37 -4.88 5.83
CA LEU A 30 -5.08 -4.03 6.99
C LEU A 30 -4.61 -4.81 8.22
N PRO A 31 -5.21 -5.96 8.62
CA PRO A 31 -4.75 -6.71 9.79
C PRO A 31 -3.28 -7.15 9.66
N LEU A 32 -2.93 -7.79 8.54
CA LEU A 32 -1.54 -8.20 8.26
C LEU A 32 -0.60 -6.99 8.21
N THR A 33 -1.04 -5.89 7.60
CA THR A 33 -0.25 -4.66 7.48
C THR A 33 0.08 -4.08 8.87
N LEU A 34 -0.87 -4.07 9.80
CA LEU A 34 -0.65 -3.54 11.15
C LEU A 34 0.29 -4.44 11.97
N GLU A 35 0.15 -5.75 11.86
CA GLU A 35 1.06 -6.71 12.51
C GLU A 35 2.49 -6.59 11.98
N LEU A 36 2.67 -6.49 10.65
CA LEU A 36 3.98 -6.26 10.03
C LEU A 36 4.60 -4.91 10.37
N ALA A 37 3.78 -3.88 10.57
CA ALA A 37 4.27 -2.55 10.95
C ALA A 37 4.82 -2.50 12.39
N GLY A 38 4.43 -3.43 13.26
CA GLY A 38 4.99 -3.57 14.62
C GLY A 38 4.81 -2.33 15.50
N LEU A 39 3.82 -1.48 15.21
CA LEU A 39 3.67 -0.21 15.91
C LEU A 39 3.03 -0.41 17.30
N PRO A 40 3.51 0.29 18.35
CA PRO A 40 2.90 0.19 19.68
C PRO A 40 1.48 0.74 19.66
N LYS A 41 0.58 0.15 20.45
CA LYS A 41 -0.80 0.66 20.59
C LYS A 41 -0.79 2.11 21.09
N ALA A 42 -1.73 2.91 20.60
CA ALA A 42 -1.90 4.28 21.07
C ALA A 42 -2.46 4.27 22.50
N ASP A 43 -1.90 5.12 23.36
CA ASP A 43 -2.48 5.42 24.66
C ASP A 43 -3.61 6.44 24.46
N PRO A 44 -4.86 6.11 24.80
CA PRO A 44 -6.00 7.04 24.62
C PRO A 44 -5.81 8.38 25.37
N ALA A 45 -5.01 8.40 26.43
CA ALA A 45 -4.74 9.62 27.21
C ALA A 45 -3.64 10.51 26.58
N ARG A 46 -2.95 10.04 25.53
CA ARG A 46 -1.81 10.72 24.92
C ARG A 46 -1.96 10.80 23.41
N PRO A 47 -2.63 11.86 22.90
CA PRO A 47 -2.73 12.10 21.46
C PRO A 47 -1.35 12.21 20.82
N PHE A 48 -1.21 11.70 19.60
CA PHE A 48 0.01 11.86 18.83
C PHE A 48 0.15 13.27 18.29
N THR A 49 1.39 13.75 18.23
CA THR A 49 1.78 14.93 17.44
C THR A 49 1.77 14.60 15.93
N ASN A 50 1.83 15.62 15.07
CA ASN A 50 1.87 15.41 13.62
C ASN A 50 3.06 14.54 13.20
N ASP A 51 4.26 14.79 13.73
CA ASP A 51 5.47 14.02 13.40
C ASP A 51 5.33 12.55 13.82
N GLN A 52 4.71 12.29 14.97
CA GLN A 52 4.43 10.92 15.42
C GLN A 52 3.40 10.23 14.52
N ILE A 53 2.36 10.93 14.08
CA ILE A 53 1.39 10.40 13.11
C ILE A 53 2.09 10.08 11.79
N GLU A 54 2.94 10.99 11.29
CA GLU A 54 3.66 10.80 10.03
C GLU A 54 4.59 9.58 10.09
N GLY A 55 5.37 9.43 11.17
CA GLY A 55 6.23 8.25 11.35
C GLY A 55 5.44 6.94 11.35
N ARG A 56 4.25 6.93 11.95
CA ARG A 56 3.35 5.77 11.92
C ARG A 56 2.80 5.51 10.51
N VAL A 57 2.41 6.54 9.77
CA VAL A 57 1.95 6.41 8.37
C VAL A 57 3.05 5.84 7.48
N MET A 58 4.31 6.29 7.64
CA MET A 58 5.44 5.74 6.89
C MET A 58 5.63 4.25 7.16
N SER A 59 5.54 3.84 8.42
CA SER A 59 5.67 2.44 8.84
C SER A 59 4.56 1.56 8.25
N ILE A 60 3.30 2.01 8.32
CA ILE A 60 2.14 1.32 7.73
C ILE A 60 2.30 1.20 6.21
N ARG A 61 2.80 2.24 5.53
CA ARG A 61 3.04 2.22 4.08
C ARG A 61 4.10 1.19 3.67
N ALA A 62 5.19 1.11 4.43
CA ALA A 62 6.25 0.12 4.20
C ALA A 62 5.71 -1.31 4.40
N ALA A 63 4.99 -1.54 5.51
CA ALA A 63 4.37 -2.83 5.81
C ALA A 63 3.33 -3.24 4.76
N TYR A 64 2.53 -2.31 4.25
CA TYR A 64 1.54 -2.61 3.19
C TYR A 64 2.21 -3.06 1.89
N ARG A 65 3.35 -2.45 1.53
CA ARG A 65 4.13 -2.86 0.35
C ARG A 65 4.66 -4.29 0.52
N ALA A 66 5.21 -4.60 1.70
CA ALA A 66 5.70 -5.95 2.02
C ALA A 66 4.56 -6.98 2.01
N GLY A 67 3.42 -6.68 2.65
CA GLY A 67 2.26 -7.57 2.69
C GLY A 67 1.68 -7.85 1.30
N LYS A 68 1.65 -6.85 0.40
CA LYS A 68 1.25 -7.08 -1.00
C LYS A 68 2.25 -7.93 -1.79
N ALA A 69 3.56 -7.73 -1.56
CA ALA A 69 4.58 -8.54 -2.20
C ALA A 69 4.41 -10.02 -1.78
N LEU A 70 4.22 -10.27 -0.49
CA LEU A 70 3.91 -11.60 0.04
C LEU A 70 2.62 -12.18 -0.55
N LEU A 71 1.52 -11.42 -0.57
CA LEU A 71 0.25 -11.89 -1.14
C LEU A 71 0.42 -12.31 -2.61
N ARG A 72 1.16 -11.50 -3.38
CA ARG A 72 1.46 -11.78 -4.77
C ARG A 72 2.30 -13.05 -4.92
N GLU A 73 3.34 -13.19 -4.12
CA GLU A 73 4.21 -14.38 -4.10
C GLU A 73 3.42 -15.66 -3.78
N VAL A 74 2.57 -15.62 -2.75
CA VAL A 74 1.68 -16.72 -2.36
C VAL A 74 0.71 -17.05 -3.49
N GLY A 75 0.07 -16.04 -4.08
CA GLY A 75 -0.94 -16.22 -5.13
C GLY A 75 -0.38 -16.69 -6.48
N GLU A 76 0.83 -16.25 -6.84
CA GLU A 76 1.47 -16.61 -8.11
C GLU A 76 2.28 -17.92 -8.01
N THR A 77 2.96 -18.13 -6.89
CA THR A 77 4.01 -19.17 -6.77
C THR A 77 3.69 -20.23 -5.71
N GLY A 78 2.68 -20.01 -4.86
CA GLY A 78 2.23 -21.00 -3.87
C GLY A 78 3.18 -21.21 -2.69
N LEU A 79 4.06 -20.24 -2.39
CA LEU A 79 5.19 -20.35 -1.44
C LEU A 79 6.09 -21.54 -1.80
N GLN A 80 6.92 -21.38 -2.82
CA GLN A 80 7.99 -22.35 -3.05
C GLN A 80 9.02 -22.18 -1.93
N ASP A 81 8.97 -23.07 -0.94
CA ASP A 81 10.03 -23.23 0.05
C ASP A 81 11.35 -23.44 -0.70
N THR A 82 12.14 -22.39 -0.83
CA THR A 82 13.47 -22.49 -1.41
C THR A 82 14.32 -23.20 -0.38
N LYS A 83 14.52 -24.50 -0.62
CA LYS A 83 15.42 -25.38 0.13
C LYS A 83 16.87 -24.95 0.00
#